data_AF-A0A0Q4FW50-F1
#
_entry.id   AF-A0A0Q4FW50-F1
#
_cell.length_a   1.000
_cell.length_b   1.000
_cell.length_c   1.000
_cell.angle_alpha   90.00
_cell.angle_beta   90.00
_cell.angle_gamma   90.00
#
_symmetry.space_group_name_H-M   'P 1'
#
loop_
_entity.id
_entity.type
_entity.pdbx_description
1 polymer ?
#
loop_
_entity_poly.entity_id
_entity_poly.type
_entity_poly.pdbx_seq_one_letter_code
_entity_poly.pdbx_strand_id
1 'polypeptide(L)' 'MADSLIINGSARLNGNTQKYISKLTEEIAFDQINLLEHHFLPYNYENQYPPEDCFETFAKEILYHKHLIFATPVYWYSMS' A
#
# COMPACT_ATOMS: atom_id res chain seq x y z
N MET A 1 3.06 -2.79 -15.84
CA MET A 1 2.86 -3.39 -14.52
C MET A 1 3.61 -4.69 -14.40
N ALA A 2 4.24 -4.90 -13.25
CA ALA A 2 4.62 -6.22 -12.78
C ALA A 2 3.38 -7.02 -12.32
N ASP A 3 3.45 -8.34 -12.33
CA ASP A 3 2.37 -9.20 -11.82
C ASP A 3 2.16 -9.03 -10.29
N SER A 4 3.19 -8.58 -9.57
CA SER A 4 3.18 -8.38 -8.12
C SER A 4 3.12 -6.91 -7.75
N LEU A 5 2.27 -6.56 -6.78
CA LEU A 5 2.19 -5.25 -6.15
C LEU A 5 2.45 -5.35 -4.65
N ILE A 6 3.38 -4.54 -4.16
CA ILE A 6 3.65 -4.39 -2.73
C ILE A 6 2.94 -3.14 -2.22
N ILE A 7 2.09 -3.33 -1.22
CA ILE A 7 1.40 -2.25 -0.52
C ILE A 7 2.12 -2.03 0.82
N ASN A 8 2.91 -0.97 0.91
CA ASN A 8 3.65 -0.60 2.10
C ASN A 8 2.79 0.30 3.00
N GLY A 9 2.30 -0.26 4.12
CA GLY A 9 1.50 0.46 5.11
C GLY A 9 2.33 1.22 6.15
N SER A 10 3.66 1.15 6.11
CA SER A 10 4.48 1.81 7.12
C SER A 10 4.34 3.33 7.09
N ALA A 11 4.09 3.93 8.25
CA ALA A 11 4.16 5.37 8.44
C ALA A 11 5.60 5.96 8.36
N ARG A 12 6.60 5.15 8.00
CA ARG A 12 8.00 5.56 7.86
C ARG A 12 8.60 4.99 6.57
N LEU A 13 8.79 5.85 5.56
CA LEU A 13 9.37 5.46 4.26
C LEU A 13 10.76 4.82 4.38
N ASN A 14 11.58 5.26 5.34
CA ASN A 14 12.92 4.70 5.59
C ASN A 14 12.95 3.71 6.77
N GLY A 15 11.79 3.16 7.14
CA GLY A 15 11.63 2.22 8.24
C GLY A 15 12.11 0.80 7.93
N ASN A 16 12.04 -0.09 8.92
CA ASN A 16 12.46 -1.48 8.75
C ASN A 16 11.62 -2.21 7.69
N THR A 17 10.30 -1.94 7.62
CA THR A 17 9.43 -2.54 6.60
C THR A 17 9.95 -2.28 5.18
N GLN A 18 10.32 -1.03 4.85
CA GLN A 18 10.91 -0.71 3.56
C GLN A 18 12.25 -1.43 3.34
N LYS A 19 13.12 -1.47 4.35
CA LYS A 19 14.42 -2.17 4.24
C LYS A 19 14.24 -3.67 3.95
N TYR A 20 13.24 -4.29 4.57
CA TYR A 20 12.92 -5.69 4.31
C TYR A 20 12.32 -5.90 2.92
N ILE A 21 11.42 -5.01 2.47
CA ILE A 21 10.92 -5.02 1.09
C ILE A 21 12.11 -5.02 0.12
N SER A 22 12.97 -4.00 0.21
CA SER A 22 14.11 -3.84 -0.71
C SER A 22 15.03 -5.06 -0.74
N LYS A 23 15.29 -5.68 0.42
CA LYS A 23 16.14 -6.88 0.52
C LYS A 23 15.47 -8.15 -0.03
N LEU A 24 14.17 -8.31 0.17
CA LEU A 24 13.44 -9.51 -0.26
C LEU A 24 13.15 -9.50 -1.76
N THR A 25 13.18 -8.33 -2.39
CA THR A 25 12.76 -8.13 -3.77
C THR A 25 13.90 -7.74 -4.70
N GLU A 26 15.16 -7.93 -4.30
CA GLU A 26 16.35 -7.52 -5.08
C GLU A 26 16.34 -8.07 -6.52
N GLU A 27 15.79 -9.27 -6.74
CA GLU A 27 15.74 -9.95 -8.04
C GLU A 27 14.30 -10.22 -8.52
N ILE A 28 13.31 -9.56 -7.92
CA ILE A 28 11.89 -9.77 -8.22
C ILE A 28 11.35 -8.51 -8.91
N ALA A 29 10.62 -8.68 -10.00
CA ALA A 29 9.86 -7.58 -10.59
C ALA A 29 8.58 -7.34 -9.77
N PHE A 30 8.40 -6.11 -9.29
CA PHE A 30 7.21 -5.69 -8.56
C PHE A 30 6.95 -4.21 -8.82
N ASP A 31 5.69 -3.82 -8.68
CA ASP A 31 5.31 -2.43 -8.45
C ASP A 31 5.10 -2.21 -6.95
N GLN A 32 5.24 -0.98 -6.47
CA GLN A 32 5.09 -0.64 -5.05
C GLN A 32 4.26 0.62 -4.87
N ILE A 33 3.35 0.58 -3.90
CA ILE A 33 2.58 1.72 -3.41
C ILE A 33 2.91 1.93 -1.93
N ASN A 34 3.23 3.18 -1.54
CA ASN A 34 3.36 3.55 -0.14
C ASN A 34 2.07 4.25 0.32
N LEU A 35 1.32 3.65 1.25
CA LEU A 35 0.05 4.23 1.69
C LEU A 35 0.22 5.62 2.34
N LEU A 36 1.39 5.90 2.93
CA LEU A 36 1.73 7.20 3.50
C LEU A 36 1.72 8.35 2.47
N GLU A 37 1.92 8.04 1.19
CA GLU A 37 1.97 9.02 0.10
C GLU A 37 0.58 9.31 -0.51
N HIS A 38 -0.45 8.60 -0.05
CA HIS A 38 -1.82 8.76 -0.52
C HIS A 38 -2.73 9.37 0.55
N HIS A 39 -3.66 10.21 0.11
CA HIS A 39 -4.72 10.72 0.97
C HIS A 39 -5.94 9.79 0.92
N PHE A 40 -6.25 9.15 2.03
CA PHE A 40 -7.46 8.35 2.21
C PHE A 40 -8.23 8.86 3.41
N LEU A 41 -9.54 9.03 3.24
CA LEU A 41 -10.43 9.31 4.34
C LEU A 41 -10.89 8.00 4.98
N PRO A 42 -11.30 8.05 6.26
CA PRO A 42 -11.95 6.93 6.91
C PRO A 42 -13.18 6.48 6.12
N TYR A 43 -13.52 5.20 6.23
CA TYR A 43 -14.71 4.65 5.62
C TYR A 43 -15.96 5.44 6.04
N ASN A 44 -16.72 5.90 5.05
CA ASN A 44 -17.99 6.62 5.19
C ASN A 44 -19.15 5.74 4.70
N TYR A 45 -20.12 5.45 5.58
CA TYR A 45 -21.30 4.66 5.26
C TYR A 45 -22.20 5.27 4.18
N GLU A 46 -22.15 6.60 3.99
CA GLU A 46 -22.90 7.28 2.92
C GLU A 46 -22.27 7.07 1.54
N ASN A 47 -21.04 6.51 1.49
CA ASN A 47 -20.22 6.34 0.30
C ASN A 47 -20.02 7.64 -0.50
N GLN A 48 -20.03 8.79 0.18
CA GLN A 48 -19.73 10.09 -0.39
C GLN A 48 -18.32 10.49 0.04
N TYR A 49 -17.44 10.65 -0.94
CA TYR A 49 -16.06 11.08 -0.74
C TYR A 49 -15.78 12.30 -1.61
N PRO A 50 -14.98 13.26 -1.12
CA PRO A 50 -14.59 14.41 -1.90
C PRO A 50 -13.50 14.02 -2.92
N PRO A 51 -13.28 14.82 -3.98
CA PRO A 51 -12.38 14.45 -5.08
C PRO A 51 -10.90 14.23 -4.69
N GLU A 52 -10.47 14.78 -3.56
CA GLU A 52 -9.11 14.60 -3.02
C GLU A 52 -8.86 13.21 -2.42
N ASP A 53 -9.92 12.45 -2.11
CA ASP A 53 -9.78 11.07 -1.65
C ASP A 53 -9.26 10.18 -2.79
N CYS A 54 -8.11 9.55 -2.56
CA CYS A 54 -7.41 8.78 -3.57
C CYS A 54 -7.80 7.30 -3.59
N PHE A 55 -8.76 6.86 -2.78
CA PHE A 55 -9.09 5.44 -2.63
C PHE A 55 -9.58 4.82 -3.93
N GLU A 56 -10.40 5.51 -4.71
CA GLU A 56 -10.91 4.95 -5.98
C GLU A 56 -9.77 4.68 -6.98
N THR A 57 -8.83 5.62 -7.11
CA THR A 57 -7.66 5.45 -7.99
C THR A 57 -6.77 4.31 -7.50
N PHE A 58 -6.50 4.25 -6.20
CA PHE A 58 -5.78 3.14 -5.58
C PHE A 58 -6.48 1.79 -5.81
N ALA A 59 -7.79 1.74 -5.64
CA ALA A 59 -8.59 0.53 -5.81
C ALA A 59 -8.62 0.04 -7.27
N LYS A 60 -8.51 0.94 -8.25
CA LYS A 60 -8.34 0.56 -9.66
C LYS A 60 -6.94 0.03 -9.95
N GLU A 61 -5.93 0.64 -9.34
CA GLU A 61 -4.52 0.24 -9.51
C GLU A 61 -4.30 -1.21 -9.07
N ILE A 62 -4.81 -1.60 -7.89
CA ILE A 62 -4.64 -2.96 -7.36
C ILE A 62 -5.23 -4.05 -8.27
N LEU A 63 -6.18 -3.72 -9.15
CA LEU A 63 -6.83 -4.68 -10.06
C LEU A 63 -5.93 -5.09 -11.23
N TYR A 64 -4.86 -4.34 -11.52
CA TYR A 64 -3.92 -4.67 -12.59
C TYR A 64 -2.88 -5.73 -12.20
N HIS A 65 -2.87 -6.17 -10.94
CA HIS A 65 -1.87 -7.10 -10.40
C HIS A 65 -2.49 -8.42 -9.98
N LYS A 66 -1.72 -9.51 -10.11
CA LYS A 66 -2.13 -10.87 -9.72
C LYS A 66 -1.77 -11.20 -8.28
N HIS A 67 -0.67 -10.65 -7.80
CA HIS A 67 -0.15 -10.92 -6.46
C HIS A 67 -0.12 -9.63 -5.66
N LEU A 68 -0.82 -9.62 -4.52
CA LEU A 68 -0.84 -8.48 -3.60
C LEU A 68 -0.08 -8.86 -2.34
N ILE A 69 0.93 -8.06 -1.98
CA ILE A 69 1.77 -8.25 -0.79
C ILE A 69 1.53 -7.08 0.15
N PHE A 70 0.93 -7.33 1.31
CA PHE A 70 0.75 -6.32 2.35
C PHE A 70 1.97 -6.28 3.25
N ALA A 71 2.75 -5.19 3.18
CA ALA A 71 3.93 -4.96 3.99
C ALA A 71 3.62 -3.91 5.07
N THR A 72 3.35 -4.36 6.29
CA THR A 72 2.99 -3.49 7.43
C THR A 72 3.80 -3.86 8.67
N PRO A 73 4.30 -2.87 9.46
CA PRO A 73 4.80 -3.17 10.79
C PRO A 73 3.66 -3.59 11.72
N VAL A 74 3.95 -4.46 12.69
CA VAL A 74 2.97 -4.80 13.73
C VAL A 74 2.95 -3.70 14.78
N TYR A 75 1.87 -2.93 14.84
CA TYR A 75 1.58 -1.94 15.88
C TYR A 75 0.39 -2.39 16.69
N TRP A 76 0.58 -2.54 18.01
CA TRP A 76 -0.47 -2.98 18.94
C TRP A 76 -1.18 -4.28 18.49
N TYR A 77 -0.41 -5.28 18.06
CA TYR A 77 -0.92 -6.56 17.56
C TYR A 77 -1.79 -6.46 16.29
N SER A 78 -1.71 -5.35 15.56
CA SER A 78 -2.45 -5.08 14.32
C SER A 78 -1.54 -4.46 13.25
N MET A 79 -2.06 -4.31 12.04
CA MET A 79 -1.46 -3.45 11.01
C MET A 79 -1.44 -1.99 11.48
N SER A 80 -0.45 -1.25 10.98
CA SER A 80 -0.29 0.20 11.12
C SER A 80 -1.45 1.03 10.57
#